data_AF-J9GK94-F1
#
_entry.id   AF-J9GK94-F1
#
_cell.length_a   1.000
_cell.length_b   1.000
_cell.length_c   1.000
_cell.angle_alpha   90.00
_cell.angle_beta   90.00
_cell.angle_gamma   90.00
#
_symmetry.space_group_name_H-M   'P 1'
#
loop_
_entity.id
_entity.type
_entity.pdbx_description
1 polymer ?
#
loop_
_entity_poly.entity_id
_entity_poly.type
_entity_poly.pdbx_seq_one_letter_code
_entity_poly.pdbx_strand_id
1 'polypeptide(L)'
;ECPGRQICRYQRYLEESKKQDVFLQICNHNYLLADAYHRAEGYKPLLSDYRTLIVDEAHKLPEAARQMFGKTLCMDDIREMAYYLEREHQKEEARILRTVMGDALRVVGAEQRIGKEIRETFQNTTNSVVSLWEGVEMLEFLLEKLERSVPRWIRNRLEEAKDVLECFCSSDEKYVRYLRLDTEQIPILCAASREIPGLLRKMLWDREEGVSAILTSGTLKAGTGFLRTRQTTGLEERTGVQEYVAESPFSYEKNCLLYLPKTLEHCRRGSREEAVMVANHIHSLICSTYGHTLVLFTSYTLMGSVYQILRDSLPFPMVEVWRHSQEEILRFKTMGNAVLFAAGSCWEGVDFPGDMVSSLIIVKLPFAVPDPISEAEKETYDSLESYIQS
;
A
#
# COMPACT_ATOMS: atom_id res chain seq x y z
N GLU A 1 19.76 -5.26 29.12
CA GLU A 1 20.04 -6.52 28.38
C GLU A 1 18.85 -7.46 28.50
N CYS A 2 18.43 -8.13 27.41
CA CYS A 2 17.25 -9.00 27.42
C CYS A 2 17.59 -10.37 28.03
N PRO A 3 16.94 -10.82 29.13
CA PRO A 3 17.25 -12.10 29.78
C PRO A 3 17.02 -13.31 28.88
N GLY A 4 16.08 -13.20 27.93
CA GLY A 4 15.73 -14.26 26.98
C GLY A 4 16.56 -14.27 25.70
N ARG A 5 17.64 -13.47 25.61
CA ARG A 5 18.37 -13.30 24.33
C ARG A 5 18.86 -14.62 23.73
N GLN A 6 19.37 -15.54 24.55
CA GLN A 6 19.88 -16.83 24.08
C GLN A 6 18.80 -17.83 23.65
N ILE A 7 17.58 -17.70 24.17
CA ILE A 7 16.44 -18.55 23.81
C ILE A 7 15.50 -17.90 22.79
N CYS A 8 15.74 -16.63 22.47
CA CYS A 8 14.93 -15.86 21.53
C CYS A 8 15.12 -16.42 20.11
N ARG A 9 14.07 -17.03 19.56
CA ARG A 9 14.06 -17.59 18.20
C ARG A 9 14.54 -16.58 17.14
N TYR A 10 14.15 -15.31 17.28
CA TYR A 10 14.57 -14.24 16.39
C TYR A 10 16.09 -13.98 16.45
N GLN A 11 16.67 -13.93 17.66
CA GLN A 11 18.11 -13.72 17.83
C GLN A 11 18.91 -14.91 17.28
N ARG A 12 18.45 -16.14 17.57
CA ARG A 12 19.07 -17.35 17.00
C ARG A 12 19.02 -17.37 15.48
N TYR A 13 17.87 -17.00 14.88
CA TYR A 13 17.73 -16.91 13.43
C TYR A 13 18.66 -15.85 12.83
N LEU A 14 18.81 -14.69 13.47
CA LEU A 14 19.76 -13.65 13.04
C LEU A 14 21.22 -14.08 13.15
N GLU A 15 21.57 -14.83 14.19
CA GLU A 15 22.92 -15.39 14.34
C GLU A 15 23.19 -16.45 13.28
N GLU A 16 22.22 -17.33 13.01
CA GLU A 16 22.30 -18.35 11.96
C GLU A 16 22.38 -17.75 10.56
N SER A 17 21.57 -16.73 10.24
CA SER A 17 21.58 -16.08 8.91
C SER A 17 22.86 -15.31 8.60
N LYS A 18 23.68 -15.04 9.63
CA LYS A 18 25.00 -14.36 9.53
C LYS A 18 26.17 -15.32 9.41
N LYS A 19 25.94 -16.64 9.44
CA LYS A 19 27.00 -17.61 9.25
C LYS A 19 27.50 -17.61 7.80
N GLN A 20 28.77 -17.94 7.61
CA GLN A 20 29.45 -17.90 6.31
C GLN A 20 28.94 -18.93 5.29
N ASP A 21 28.25 -19.98 5.76
CA ASP A 21 27.63 -21.02 4.94
C ASP A 21 26.25 -20.62 4.39
N VAL A 22 25.71 -19.47 4.81
CA VAL A 22 24.46 -18.93 4.28
C VAL A 22 24.74 -18.03 3.07
N PHE A 23 24.56 -18.58 1.88
CA PHE A 23 24.80 -17.88 0.61
C PHE A 23 23.61 -17.06 0.09
N LEU A 24 22.40 -17.37 0.55
CA LEU A 24 21.15 -16.74 0.09
C LEU A 24 20.36 -16.22 1.30
N GLN A 25 19.98 -14.95 1.24
CA GLN A 25 19.12 -14.31 2.23
C GLN A 25 17.85 -13.81 1.56
N ILE A 26 16.69 -14.20 2.11
CA ILE A 26 15.38 -13.80 1.60
C ILE A 26 14.72 -12.90 2.64
N CYS A 27 14.28 -11.72 2.22
CA CYS A 27 13.55 -10.77 3.04
C CYS A 27 12.49 -10.04 2.22
N ASN A 28 11.55 -9.37 2.90
CA ASN A 28 10.57 -8.52 2.23
C ASN A 28 11.19 -7.14 1.89
N HIS A 29 10.49 -6.37 1.05
CA HIS A 29 10.96 -5.03 0.64
C HIS A 29 11.17 -4.09 1.83
N ASN A 30 10.28 -4.11 2.84
CA ASN A 30 10.41 -3.25 4.03
C ASN A 30 11.70 -3.52 4.81
N TYR A 31 12.08 -4.78 4.97
CA TYR A 31 13.30 -5.15 5.68
C TYR A 31 14.56 -4.81 4.88
N LEU A 32 14.52 -4.97 3.54
CA LEU A 32 15.58 -4.51 2.65
C LEU A 32 15.79 -2.99 2.76
N LEU A 33 14.70 -2.21 2.74
CA LEU A 33 14.76 -0.76 2.85
C LEU A 33 15.26 -0.31 4.24
N ALA A 34 14.83 -0.99 5.31
CA ALA A 34 15.35 -0.76 6.65
C ALA A 34 16.85 -1.05 6.76
N ASP A 35 17.33 -2.16 6.19
CA ASP A 35 18.76 -2.46 6.11
C ASP A 35 19.53 -1.40 5.32
N ALA A 36 18.96 -0.94 4.20
CA ALA A 36 19.57 0.09 3.36
C ALA A 36 19.67 1.45 4.08
N TYR A 37 18.62 1.84 4.79
CA TYR A 37 18.63 3.02 5.65
C TYR A 37 19.69 2.89 6.76
N HIS A 38 19.74 1.74 7.45
CA HIS A 38 20.76 1.49 8.48
C HIS A 38 22.18 1.66 7.93
N ARG A 39 22.46 1.09 6.75
CA ARG A 39 23.78 1.19 6.11
C ARG A 39 24.11 2.63 5.71
N ALA A 40 23.14 3.37 5.16
CA ALA A 40 23.34 4.76 4.75
C ALA A 40 23.63 5.71 5.93
N GLU A 41 23.03 5.45 7.09
CA GLU A 41 23.22 6.23 8.32
C GLU A 41 24.38 5.73 9.20
N GLY A 42 25.12 4.69 8.77
CA GLY A 42 26.22 4.10 9.54
C GLY A 42 25.78 3.31 10.78
N TYR A 43 24.49 2.97 10.88
CA TYR A 43 24.00 2.05 11.90
C TYR A 43 24.40 0.60 11.60
N LYS A 44 24.25 -0.26 12.61
CA LYS A 44 24.52 -1.69 12.45
C LYS A 44 23.62 -2.28 11.35
N PRO A 45 24.18 -2.91 10.31
CA PRO A 45 23.40 -3.57 9.28
C PRO A 45 22.49 -4.66 9.83
N LEU A 46 21.31 -4.78 9.24
CA LEU A 46 20.31 -5.78 9.60
C LEU A 46 20.61 -7.10 8.88
N LEU A 47 20.91 -7.01 7.58
CA LEU A 47 21.31 -8.11 6.72
C LEU A 47 22.83 -8.30 6.74
N SER A 48 23.27 -9.49 6.34
CA SER A 48 24.69 -9.74 6.06
C SER A 48 25.11 -8.97 4.81
N ASP A 49 26.41 -8.79 4.61
CA ASP A 49 26.89 -8.19 3.37
C ASP A 49 26.61 -9.11 2.18
N TYR A 50 26.17 -8.52 1.08
CA TYR A 50 25.81 -9.21 -0.15
C TYR A 50 26.43 -8.53 -1.36
N ARG A 51 26.71 -9.34 -2.40
CA ARG A 51 27.29 -8.88 -3.68
C ARG A 51 26.26 -8.70 -4.79
N THR A 52 25.10 -9.34 -4.63
CA THR A 52 24.02 -9.28 -5.60
C THR A 52 22.70 -9.10 -4.87
N LEU A 53 21.90 -8.16 -5.33
CA LEU A 53 20.55 -7.90 -4.87
C LEU A 53 19.57 -8.32 -5.96
N ILE A 54 18.63 -9.21 -5.63
CA ILE A 54 17.52 -9.56 -6.51
C ILE A 54 16.26 -8.98 -5.89
N VAL A 55 15.65 -8.01 -6.57
CA VAL A 55 14.37 -7.43 -6.17
C VAL A 55 13.29 -8.06 -7.02
N ASP A 56 12.60 -9.03 -6.44
CA ASP A 56 11.41 -9.60 -7.05
C ASP A 56 10.18 -8.73 -6.81
N GLU A 57 9.24 -8.77 -7.75
CA GLU A 57 8.11 -7.83 -7.86
C GLU A 57 8.50 -6.36 -7.66
N ALA A 58 9.56 -5.94 -8.35
CA ALA A 58 10.17 -4.62 -8.16
C ALA A 58 9.22 -3.44 -8.41
N HIS A 59 8.07 -3.67 -9.05
CA HIS A 59 7.02 -2.66 -9.20
C HIS A 59 6.42 -2.22 -7.85
N LYS A 60 6.55 -3.02 -6.79
CA LYS A 60 6.08 -2.70 -5.43
C LYS A 60 7.11 -1.95 -4.58
N LEU A 61 8.37 -1.92 -5.00
CA LEU A 61 9.45 -1.29 -4.22
C LEU A 61 9.21 0.21 -3.96
N PRO A 62 8.76 1.03 -4.93
CA PRO A 62 8.47 2.44 -4.67
C PRO A 62 7.34 2.64 -3.65
N GLU A 63 6.32 1.77 -3.67
CA GLU A 63 5.23 1.83 -2.70
C GLU A 63 5.72 1.47 -1.29
N ALA A 64 6.53 0.41 -1.16
CA ALA A 64 7.15 0.05 0.12
C ALA A 64 8.02 1.19 0.68
N ALA A 65 8.77 1.88 -0.19
CA ALA A 65 9.55 3.05 0.19
C ALA A 65 8.67 4.23 0.64
N ARG A 66 7.55 4.49 -0.04
CA ARG A 66 6.56 5.50 0.39
C ARG A 66 5.95 5.18 1.74
N GLN A 67 5.65 3.91 2.01
CA GLN A 67 5.12 3.50 3.30
C GLN A 67 6.16 3.64 4.42
N MET A 68 7.45 3.36 4.13
CA MET A 68 8.52 3.42 5.12
C MET A 68 9.00 4.85 5.40
N PHE A 69 9.15 5.69 4.37
CA PHE A 69 9.69 7.06 4.48
C PHE A 69 8.60 8.14 4.47
N GLY A 70 7.35 7.78 4.19
CA GLY A 70 6.21 8.67 4.34
C GLY A 70 5.91 8.94 5.81
N LYS A 71 5.32 10.11 6.07
CA LYS A 71 4.84 10.50 7.39
C LYS A 71 3.34 10.24 7.47
N THR A 72 2.88 9.52 8.48
CA THR A 72 1.45 9.28 8.72
C THR A 72 1.09 9.51 10.17
N LEU A 73 -0.06 10.13 10.41
CA LEU A 73 -0.62 10.29 11.75
C LEU A 73 -2.13 10.07 11.74
N CYS A 74 -2.60 9.12 12.54
CA CYS A 74 -4.01 8.80 12.71
C CYS A 74 -4.47 8.91 14.17
N MET A 75 -5.79 8.81 14.39
CA MET A 75 -6.38 8.85 15.72
C MET A 75 -5.92 7.69 16.62
N ASP A 76 -5.67 6.52 16.03
CA ASP A 76 -5.18 5.37 16.80
C ASP A 76 -3.74 5.57 17.31
N ASP A 77 -2.87 6.22 16.53
CA ASP A 77 -1.53 6.62 16.99
C ASP A 77 -1.63 7.56 18.20
N ILE A 78 -2.54 8.53 18.14
CA ILE A 78 -2.79 9.49 19.24
C ILE A 78 -3.32 8.76 20.49
N ARG A 79 -4.28 7.84 20.31
CA ARG A 79 -4.82 7.02 21.41
C ARG A 79 -3.75 6.14 22.03
N GLU A 80 -2.88 5.53 21.22
CA GLU A 80 -1.76 4.70 21.67
C GLU A 80 -0.75 5.52 22.49
N MET A 81 -0.30 6.67 21.96
CA MET A 81 0.61 7.57 22.69
C MET A 81 0.00 8.02 24.03
N ALA A 82 -1.27 8.41 24.03
CA ALA A 82 -1.96 8.83 25.25
C ALA A 82 -2.09 7.67 26.25
N TYR A 83 -2.38 6.45 25.79
CA TYR A 83 -2.43 5.26 26.64
C TYR A 83 -1.09 5.00 27.34
N TYR A 84 0.03 5.10 26.62
CA TYR A 84 1.34 4.90 27.23
C TYR A 84 1.76 6.02 28.16
N LEU A 85 1.41 7.28 27.85
CA LEU A 85 1.59 8.38 28.79
C LEU A 85 0.85 8.14 30.11
N GLU A 86 -0.38 7.62 30.07
CA GLU A 86 -1.14 7.26 31.28
C GLU A 86 -0.46 6.16 32.10
N ARG A 87 0.17 5.17 31.43
CA ARG A 87 0.93 4.11 32.09
C ARG A 87 2.19 4.63 32.79
N GLU A 88 2.79 5.68 32.26
CA GLU A 88 3.93 6.41 32.87
C GLU A 88 3.47 7.52 33.83
N HIS A 89 2.22 7.43 34.33
CA HIS A 89 1.61 8.36 35.28
C HIS A 89 1.43 9.81 34.78
N GLN A 90 1.49 10.05 33.47
CA GLN A 90 1.31 11.36 32.82
C GLN A 90 -0.15 11.55 32.34
N LYS A 91 -1.11 11.49 33.28
CA LYS A 91 -2.56 11.51 32.95
C LYS A 91 -3.03 12.84 32.38
N GLU A 92 -2.50 13.96 32.89
CA GLU A 92 -2.90 15.29 32.39
C GLU A 92 -2.35 15.53 30.99
N GLU A 93 -1.12 15.12 30.72
CA GLU A 93 -0.46 15.20 29.42
C GLU A 93 -1.19 14.34 28.40
N ALA A 94 -1.56 13.11 28.76
CA ALA A 94 -2.38 12.24 27.91
C ALA A 94 -3.74 12.86 27.58
N ARG A 95 -4.37 13.56 28.54
CA ARG A 95 -5.66 14.26 28.33
C ARG A 95 -5.50 15.47 27.40
N ILE A 96 -4.43 16.25 27.57
CA ILE A 96 -4.10 17.39 26.71
C ILE A 96 -3.86 16.90 25.28
N LEU A 97 -3.02 15.87 25.11
CA LEU A 97 -2.71 15.27 23.81
C LEU A 97 -3.98 14.85 23.07
N ARG A 98 -4.88 14.11 23.72
CA ARG A 98 -6.14 13.67 23.10
C ARG A 98 -7.05 14.82 22.68
N THR A 99 -7.16 15.84 23.53
CA THR A 99 -8.04 16.98 23.27
C THR A 99 -7.53 17.77 22.07
N VAL A 100 -6.29 18.25 22.13
CA VAL A 100 -5.72 19.14 21.10
C VAL A 100 -5.59 18.41 19.76
N MET A 101 -5.03 17.19 19.75
CA MET A 101 -4.89 16.43 18.50
C MET A 101 -6.24 16.00 17.93
N GLY A 102 -7.18 15.61 18.80
CA GLY A 102 -8.52 15.23 18.38
C GLY A 102 -9.33 16.40 17.81
N ASP A 103 -9.14 17.61 18.35
CA ASP A 103 -9.74 18.84 17.80
C ASP A 103 -9.09 19.22 16.47
N ALA A 104 -7.74 19.15 16.37
CA ALA A 104 -7.02 19.42 15.13
C ALA A 104 -7.47 18.51 13.98
N LEU A 105 -7.55 17.19 14.19
CA LEU A 105 -8.06 16.26 13.19
C LEU A 105 -9.52 16.53 12.81
N ARG A 106 -10.36 16.94 13.78
CA ARG A 106 -11.76 17.30 13.50
C ARG A 106 -11.87 18.56 12.64
N VAL A 107 -11.09 19.60 12.92
CA VAL A 107 -11.06 20.83 12.12
C VAL A 107 -10.59 20.54 10.69
N VAL A 108 -9.47 19.82 10.55
CA VAL A 108 -8.94 19.41 9.23
C VAL A 108 -9.99 18.60 8.45
N GLY A 109 -10.64 17.64 9.11
CA GLY A 109 -11.67 16.83 8.48
C GLY A 109 -12.92 17.60 8.08
N ALA A 110 -13.28 18.66 8.81
CA ALA A 110 -14.43 19.49 8.49
C ALA A 110 -14.18 20.40 7.28
N GLU A 111 -12.98 20.98 7.17
CA GLU A 111 -12.66 21.96 6.11
C GLU A 111 -12.34 21.32 4.77
N GLN A 112 -11.86 20.07 4.75
CA GLN A 112 -11.47 19.38 3.51
C GLN A 112 -12.59 18.52 2.90
N ARG A 113 -13.81 18.56 3.48
CA ARG A 113 -14.99 17.87 2.95
C ARG A 113 -15.62 18.65 1.80
N ILE A 114 -15.69 18.03 0.62
CA ILE A 114 -16.53 18.48 -0.50
C ILE A 114 -17.71 17.50 -0.62
N GLY A 115 -18.83 17.82 0.00
CA GLY A 115 -20.01 16.94 0.00
C GLY A 115 -19.78 15.69 0.87
N LYS A 116 -19.80 14.49 0.26
CA LYS A 116 -19.53 13.20 0.93
C LYS A 116 -18.10 12.70 0.71
N GLU A 117 -17.30 13.38 -0.10
CA GLU A 117 -15.94 12.97 -0.45
C GLU A 117 -14.96 14.03 0.08
N ILE A 118 -13.81 13.59 0.58
CA ILE A 118 -12.73 14.50 1.00
C ILE A 118 -11.82 14.74 -0.20
N ARG A 119 -11.29 15.96 -0.33
CA ARG A 119 -10.23 16.24 -1.30
C ARG A 119 -9.04 15.34 -1.02
N GLU A 120 -8.59 14.59 -2.02
CA GLU A 120 -7.41 13.74 -1.89
C GLU A 120 -6.17 14.61 -1.62
N THR A 121 -6.03 15.78 -2.26
CA THR A 121 -4.97 16.77 -1.99
C THR A 121 -5.31 17.73 -0.85
N PHE A 122 -4.42 17.83 0.15
CA PHE A 122 -4.59 18.74 1.28
C PHE A 122 -4.29 20.19 0.88
N GLN A 123 -5.25 21.10 1.07
CA GLN A 123 -5.05 22.54 0.87
C GLN A 123 -5.00 23.27 2.21
N ASN A 124 -3.99 24.13 2.40
CA ASN A 124 -3.84 24.94 3.60
C ASN A 124 -5.00 25.96 3.70
N THR A 125 -5.99 25.65 4.54
CA THR A 125 -7.00 26.60 5.01
C THR A 125 -6.56 27.22 6.32
N THR A 126 -6.94 28.48 6.57
CA THR A 126 -6.46 29.24 7.73
C THR A 126 -6.73 28.52 9.05
N ASN A 127 -7.93 27.94 9.27
CA ASN A 127 -8.23 27.28 10.54
C ASN A 127 -7.53 25.93 10.68
N SER A 128 -7.43 25.15 9.59
CA SER A 128 -6.65 23.89 9.60
C SER A 128 -5.19 24.15 9.97
N VAL A 129 -4.54 25.17 9.41
CA VAL A 129 -3.14 25.50 9.75
C VAL A 129 -3.02 25.96 11.20
N VAL A 130 -3.94 26.80 11.69
CA VAL A 130 -3.95 27.26 13.09
C VAL A 130 -4.09 26.08 14.05
N SER A 131 -5.07 25.20 13.86
CA SER A 131 -5.29 24.05 14.75
C SER A 131 -4.15 23.02 14.68
N LEU A 132 -3.53 22.83 13.51
CA LEU A 132 -2.34 21.99 13.41
C LEU A 132 -1.15 22.61 14.15
N TRP A 133 -0.99 23.93 14.07
CA TRP A 133 0.10 24.63 14.75
C TRP A 133 -0.07 24.64 16.28
N GLU A 134 -1.29 24.79 16.79
CA GLU A 134 -1.62 24.57 18.21
C GLU A 134 -1.20 23.15 18.67
N GLY A 135 -1.37 22.15 17.79
CA GLY A 135 -0.88 20.80 18.01
C GLY A 135 0.65 20.71 18.08
N VAL A 136 1.36 21.43 17.21
CA VAL A 136 2.84 21.51 17.22
C VAL A 136 3.33 22.12 18.52
N GLU A 137 2.82 23.30 18.91
CA GLU A 137 3.22 23.98 20.14
C GLU A 137 2.94 23.12 21.38
N MET A 138 1.81 22.41 21.39
CA MET A 138 1.47 21.48 22.46
C MET A 138 2.45 20.30 22.53
N LEU A 139 2.84 19.71 21.39
CA LEU A 139 3.83 18.63 21.37
C LEU A 139 5.21 19.10 21.80
N GLU A 140 5.63 20.30 21.41
CA GLU A 140 6.89 20.91 21.89
C GLU A 140 6.90 21.05 23.41
N PHE A 141 5.83 21.61 23.97
CA PHE A 141 5.67 21.74 25.41
C PHE A 141 5.71 20.37 26.12
N LEU A 142 5.04 19.36 25.58
CA LEU A 142 5.07 18.01 26.13
C LEU A 142 6.48 17.39 26.06
N LEU A 143 7.19 17.55 24.94
CA LEU A 143 8.54 17.01 24.77
C LEU A 143 9.54 17.61 25.76
N GLU A 144 9.45 18.91 26.02
CA GLU A 144 10.27 19.58 27.05
C GLU A 144 9.93 19.09 28.46
N LYS A 145 8.63 19.02 28.78
CA LYS A 145 8.18 18.59 30.11
C LYS A 145 8.51 17.12 30.39
N LEU A 146 8.46 16.28 29.37
CA LEU A 146 8.58 14.83 29.48
C LEU A 146 10.01 14.29 29.33
N GLU A 147 11.02 15.18 29.20
CA GLU A 147 12.39 14.84 28.81
C GLU A 147 13.01 13.65 29.56
N ARG A 148 12.67 13.50 30.86
CA ARG A 148 13.17 12.41 31.73
C ARG A 148 12.08 11.62 32.44
N SER A 149 10.81 11.95 32.21
CA SER A 149 9.69 11.30 32.90
C SER A 149 9.12 10.09 32.15
N VAL A 150 9.44 9.97 30.85
CA VAL A 150 8.96 8.86 30.02
C VAL A 150 10.11 8.15 29.30
N PRO A 151 9.94 6.87 28.95
CA PRO A 151 10.89 6.16 28.10
C PRO A 151 11.13 6.85 26.75
N ARG A 152 12.37 6.76 26.26
CA ARG A 152 12.79 7.38 24.99
C ARG A 152 11.90 7.03 23.79
N TRP A 153 11.35 5.82 23.75
CA TRP A 153 10.49 5.41 22.63
C TRP A 153 9.14 6.15 22.60
N ILE A 154 8.56 6.54 23.75
CA ILE A 154 7.35 7.38 23.79
C ILE A 154 7.68 8.77 23.26
N ARG A 155 8.82 9.32 23.70
CA ARG A 155 9.31 10.61 23.23
C ARG A 155 9.53 10.62 21.72
N ASN A 156 10.18 9.59 21.17
CA ASN A 156 10.36 9.46 19.71
C ASN A 156 9.02 9.46 18.98
N ARG A 157 7.97 8.80 19.52
CA ARG A 157 6.62 8.83 18.91
C ARG A 157 5.98 10.23 18.93
N LEU A 158 6.17 10.98 20.01
CA LEU A 158 5.72 12.37 20.10
C LEU A 158 6.48 13.28 19.13
N GLU A 159 7.80 13.07 18.97
CA GLU A 159 8.63 13.76 17.98
C GLU A 159 8.17 13.42 16.54
N GLU A 160 7.92 12.14 16.23
CA GLU A 160 7.36 11.72 14.94
C GLU A 160 5.99 12.37 14.64
N ALA A 161 5.11 12.45 15.64
CA ALA A 161 3.82 13.11 15.50
C ALA A 161 3.97 14.62 15.23
N LYS A 162 4.90 15.28 15.94
CA LYS A 162 5.23 16.70 15.74
C LYS A 162 5.73 16.94 14.32
N ASP A 163 6.66 16.12 13.87
CA ASP A 163 7.23 16.14 12.52
C ASP A 163 6.18 15.98 11.42
N VAL A 164 5.08 15.27 11.68
CA VAL A 164 3.94 15.17 10.76
C VAL A 164 3.16 16.48 10.75
N LEU A 165 2.82 17.04 11.91
CA LEU A 165 2.08 18.29 11.98
C LEU A 165 2.83 19.46 11.34
N GLU A 166 4.14 19.60 11.62
CA GLU A 166 4.99 20.62 11.00
C GLU A 166 5.04 20.48 9.47
N CYS A 167 5.04 19.24 8.97
CA CYS A 167 4.96 18.98 7.54
C CYS A 167 3.65 19.51 6.94
N PHE A 168 2.53 19.42 7.67
CA PHE A 168 1.25 19.94 7.21
C PHE A 168 1.11 21.46 7.39
N CYS A 169 1.74 22.05 8.41
CA CYS A 169 1.78 23.50 8.61
C CYS A 169 2.66 24.21 7.58
N SER A 170 3.78 23.60 7.19
CA SER A 170 4.70 24.17 6.20
C SER A 170 4.16 24.04 4.77
N SER A 171 4.50 24.98 3.89
CA SER A 171 4.20 24.87 2.45
C SER A 171 5.36 24.21 1.70
N ASP A 172 5.99 23.20 2.29
CA ASP A 172 7.14 22.54 1.68
C ASP A 172 6.72 21.74 0.44
N GLU A 173 7.34 22.05 -0.70
CA GLU A 173 7.12 21.35 -1.95
C GLU A 173 7.76 19.96 -1.96
N LYS A 174 8.61 19.62 -0.98
CA LYS A 174 9.20 18.28 -0.87
C LYS A 174 8.18 17.19 -0.57
N TYR A 175 7.06 17.54 0.06
CA TYR A 175 6.05 16.57 0.49
C TYR A 175 4.73 16.81 -0.21
N VAL A 176 4.18 15.72 -0.78
CA VAL A 176 2.80 15.67 -1.22
C VAL A 176 1.93 15.29 -0.02
N ARG A 177 1.06 16.22 0.38
CA ARG A 177 0.18 16.08 1.54
C ARG A 177 -1.21 15.70 1.09
N TYR A 178 -1.73 14.64 1.67
CA TYR A 178 -3.03 14.09 1.33
C TYR A 178 -3.71 13.54 2.57
N LEU A 179 -5.04 13.47 2.51
CA LEU A 179 -5.86 12.92 3.58
C LEU A 179 -6.44 11.58 3.17
N ARG A 180 -6.37 10.61 4.08
CA ARG A 180 -7.17 9.38 3.99
C ARG A 180 -8.23 9.39 5.08
N LEU A 181 -9.29 8.63 4.89
CA LEU A 181 -10.31 8.44 5.92
C LEU A 181 -10.18 7.05 6.51
N ASP A 182 -10.30 6.97 7.83
CA ASP A 182 -10.48 5.70 8.51
C ASP A 182 -11.95 5.22 8.39
N THR A 183 -12.24 4.08 9.03
CA THR A 183 -13.59 3.52 9.08
C THR A 183 -14.60 4.39 9.83
N GLU A 184 -14.14 5.26 10.73
CA GLU A 184 -14.94 6.19 11.53
C GLU A 184 -15.10 7.56 10.84
N GLN A 185 -14.61 7.72 9.60
CA GLN A 185 -14.62 8.98 8.84
C GLN A 185 -13.76 10.09 9.48
N ILE A 186 -12.76 9.70 10.26
CA ILE A 186 -11.74 10.59 10.83
C ILE A 186 -10.58 10.69 9.83
N PRO A 187 -10.03 11.90 9.58
CA PRO A 187 -8.91 12.05 8.67
C PRO A 187 -7.61 11.48 9.25
N ILE A 188 -6.88 10.80 8.39
CA ILE A 188 -5.50 10.35 8.57
C ILE A 188 -4.62 11.29 7.76
N LEU A 189 -3.72 11.98 8.44
CA LEU A 189 -2.73 12.86 7.81
C LEU A 189 -1.66 11.98 7.15
N CYS A 190 -1.46 12.12 5.85
CA CYS A 190 -0.41 11.42 5.11
C CYS A 190 0.45 12.41 4.31
N ALA A 191 1.77 12.32 4.45
CA ALA A 191 2.72 13.07 3.65
C ALA A 191 3.71 12.12 2.98
N ALA A 192 3.70 12.09 1.66
CA ALA A 192 4.63 11.31 0.85
C ALA A 192 5.74 12.21 0.30
N SER A 193 7.00 11.82 0.51
CA SER A 193 8.14 12.60 0.01
C SER A 193 8.32 12.42 -1.50
N ARG A 194 8.53 13.53 -2.23
CA ARG A 194 8.93 13.52 -3.64
C ARG A 194 10.37 13.04 -3.84
N GLU A 195 11.18 13.03 -2.78
CA GLU A 195 12.59 12.66 -2.82
C GLU A 195 12.81 11.13 -2.77
N ILE A 196 11.74 10.31 -2.72
CA ILE A 196 11.85 8.85 -2.60
C ILE A 196 12.71 8.21 -3.68
N PRO A 197 12.60 8.58 -4.97
CA PRO A 197 13.55 8.11 -5.99
C PRO A 197 15.01 8.42 -5.64
N GLY A 198 15.30 9.64 -5.19
CA GLY A 198 16.65 10.04 -4.77
C GLY A 198 17.14 9.29 -3.53
N LEU A 199 16.26 9.03 -2.56
CA LEU A 199 16.55 8.21 -1.40
C LEU A 199 16.87 6.77 -1.81
N LEU A 200 16.03 6.14 -2.65
CA LEU A 200 16.27 4.79 -3.16
C LEU A 200 17.60 4.71 -3.91
N ARG A 201 17.92 5.74 -4.71
CA ARG A 201 19.21 5.87 -5.36
C ARG A 201 20.38 5.85 -4.37
N LYS A 202 20.36 6.75 -3.39
CA LYS A 202 21.42 6.83 -2.38
C LYS A 202 21.56 5.54 -1.55
N MET A 203 20.43 4.92 -1.17
CA MET A 203 20.42 3.79 -0.22
C MET A 203 20.66 2.43 -0.87
N LEU A 204 20.16 2.20 -2.08
CA LEU A 204 20.22 0.89 -2.76
C LEU A 204 21.20 0.90 -3.93
N TRP A 205 21.24 1.98 -4.71
CA TRP A 205 21.91 1.99 -6.02
C TRP A 205 23.34 2.52 -5.93
N ASP A 206 23.56 3.62 -5.22
CA ASP A 206 24.85 4.32 -5.10
C ASP A 206 25.73 3.74 -3.97
N ARG A 207 25.53 2.47 -3.61
CA ARG A 207 26.36 1.79 -2.63
C ARG A 207 27.80 1.67 -3.12
N GLU A 208 28.74 1.71 -2.16
CA GLU A 208 30.16 1.50 -2.44
C GLU A 208 30.40 0.19 -3.23
N GLU A 209 31.43 0.25 -4.06
CA GLU A 209 31.70 -0.56 -5.26
C GLU A 209 31.36 -2.06 -5.14
N GLY A 210 30.53 -2.57 -6.08
CA GLY A 210 30.46 -4.00 -6.41
C GLY A 210 29.13 -4.72 -6.20
N VAL A 211 28.07 -4.04 -5.73
CA VAL A 211 26.74 -4.67 -5.63
C VAL A 211 26.01 -4.59 -6.97
N SER A 212 25.77 -5.76 -7.58
CA SER A 212 24.91 -5.90 -8.77
C SER A 212 23.44 -6.00 -8.34
N ALA A 213 22.53 -5.34 -9.06
CA ALA A 213 21.10 -5.41 -8.79
C ALA A 213 20.33 -5.95 -10.01
N ILE A 214 19.41 -6.87 -9.77
CA ILE A 214 18.49 -7.42 -10.77
C ILE A 214 17.07 -7.15 -10.27
N LEU A 215 16.28 -6.44 -11.07
CA LEU A 215 14.88 -6.14 -10.78
C LEU A 215 14.00 -7.01 -11.70
N THR A 216 13.10 -7.79 -11.10
CA THR A 216 12.17 -8.65 -11.83
C THR A 216 10.73 -8.27 -11.50
N SER A 217 9.87 -8.18 -12.52
CA SER A 217 8.42 -8.06 -12.37
C SER A 217 7.75 -8.16 -13.74
N GLY A 218 6.53 -8.71 -13.78
CA GLY A 218 5.72 -8.80 -14.99
C GLY A 218 5.15 -7.46 -15.48
N THR A 219 5.24 -6.40 -14.67
CA THR A 219 4.56 -5.12 -14.88
C THR A 219 5.50 -3.90 -14.88
N LEU A 220 6.82 -4.12 -14.98
CA LEU A 220 7.80 -3.02 -15.04
C LEU A 220 7.68 -2.18 -16.33
N LYS A 221 7.32 -2.80 -17.45
CA LYS A 221 7.16 -2.07 -18.70
C LYS A 221 5.82 -1.36 -18.71
N ALA A 222 5.84 -0.03 -18.70
CA ALA A 222 4.65 0.81 -18.85
C ALA A 222 4.63 1.41 -20.26
N GLY A 223 3.60 1.07 -21.05
CA GLY A 223 3.46 1.57 -22.42
C GLY A 223 4.67 1.23 -23.30
N THR A 224 5.40 2.26 -23.71
CA THR A 224 6.49 2.16 -24.69
C THR A 224 7.84 1.79 -24.08
N GLY A 225 8.03 1.80 -22.75
CA GLY A 225 9.35 1.52 -22.17
C GLY A 225 9.39 1.39 -20.64
N PHE A 226 10.60 1.50 -20.09
CA PHE A 226 10.89 1.40 -18.65
C PHE A 226 11.07 2.76 -17.96
N LEU A 227 10.87 3.88 -18.68
CA LEU A 227 11.15 5.23 -18.17
C LEU A 227 10.48 5.51 -16.81
N ARG A 228 9.18 5.23 -16.69
CA ARG A 228 8.43 5.41 -15.44
C ARG A 228 8.98 4.57 -14.29
N THR A 229 9.38 3.32 -14.55
CA THR A 229 10.05 2.48 -13.55
C THR A 229 11.40 3.07 -13.15
N ARG A 230 12.19 3.57 -14.10
CA ARG A 230 13.47 4.21 -13.79
C ARG A 230 13.29 5.44 -12.90
N GLN A 231 12.32 6.29 -13.22
CA GLN A 231 11.99 7.46 -12.42
C GLN A 231 11.54 7.07 -11.01
N THR A 232 10.53 6.21 -10.89
CA THR A 232 9.97 5.83 -9.57
C THR A 232 10.94 5.06 -8.69
N THR A 233 11.85 4.27 -9.28
CA THR A 233 12.87 3.52 -8.51
C THR A 233 14.15 4.31 -8.27
N GLY A 234 14.37 5.47 -8.89
CA GLY A 234 15.60 6.26 -8.74
C GLY A 234 16.76 5.81 -9.64
N LEU A 235 16.47 5.07 -10.71
CA LEU A 235 17.45 4.59 -11.70
C LEU A 235 17.60 5.49 -12.93
N GLU A 236 16.81 6.57 -13.05
CA GLU A 236 16.82 7.45 -14.22
C GLU A 236 18.23 7.97 -14.56
N GLU A 237 18.91 8.58 -13.59
CA GLU A 237 20.25 9.17 -13.74
C GLU A 237 21.38 8.13 -13.83
N ARG A 238 21.09 6.83 -13.62
CA ARG A 238 22.12 5.79 -13.60
C ARG A 238 22.45 5.30 -15.00
N THR A 239 23.73 5.39 -15.35
CA THR A 239 24.29 4.81 -16.58
C THR A 239 24.53 3.29 -16.39
N GLY A 240 24.39 2.52 -17.48
CA GLY A 240 24.65 1.06 -17.46
C GLY A 240 23.49 0.17 -16.98
N VAL A 241 22.29 0.72 -16.80
CA VAL A 241 21.08 -0.09 -16.55
C VAL A 241 20.69 -0.82 -17.84
N GLN A 242 20.63 -2.14 -17.78
CA GLN A 242 20.18 -2.98 -18.89
C GLN A 242 18.70 -3.31 -18.74
N GLU A 243 17.95 -3.14 -19.81
CA GLU A 243 16.52 -3.37 -19.86
C GLU A 243 16.24 -4.55 -20.78
N TYR A 244 15.44 -5.50 -20.30
CA TYR A 244 15.09 -6.69 -21.06
C TYR A 244 13.62 -7.01 -20.87
N VAL A 245 12.94 -7.29 -21.99
CA VAL A 245 11.55 -7.75 -22.00
C VAL A 245 11.57 -9.16 -22.53
N ALA A 246 11.23 -10.12 -21.68
CA ALA A 246 10.97 -11.48 -22.14
C ALA A 246 9.62 -11.49 -22.88
N GLU A 247 9.59 -12.01 -24.11
CA GLU A 247 8.32 -12.25 -24.79
C GLU A 247 7.50 -13.30 -24.05
N SER A 248 6.18 -13.12 -24.03
CA SER A 248 5.29 -14.11 -23.41
C SER A 248 5.42 -15.44 -24.17
N PRO A 249 5.65 -16.57 -23.47
CA PRO A 249 5.70 -17.87 -24.13
C PRO A 249 4.31 -18.35 -24.59
N PHE A 250 3.24 -17.61 -24.28
CA PHE A 250 1.86 -18.03 -24.52
C PHE A 250 1.28 -17.45 -25.81
N SER A 251 0.63 -18.31 -26.59
CA SER A 251 -0.08 -17.92 -27.82
C SER A 251 -1.50 -17.40 -27.53
N TYR A 252 -1.63 -16.16 -27.05
CA TYR A 252 -2.94 -15.59 -26.67
C TYR A 252 -3.96 -15.57 -27.81
N GLU A 253 -3.55 -15.25 -29.04
CA GLU A 253 -4.47 -15.22 -30.20
C GLU A 253 -5.17 -16.56 -30.47
N LYS A 254 -4.54 -17.67 -30.11
CA LYS A 254 -5.07 -19.02 -30.30
C LYS A 254 -5.78 -19.57 -29.07
N ASN A 255 -5.37 -19.12 -27.89
CA ASN A 255 -5.75 -19.73 -26.61
C ASN A 255 -6.60 -18.82 -25.71
N CYS A 256 -6.90 -17.58 -26.12
CA CYS A 256 -7.66 -16.63 -25.31
C CYS A 256 -8.81 -16.00 -26.11
N LEU A 257 -10.00 -15.94 -25.49
CA LEU A 257 -11.16 -15.20 -25.99
C LEU A 257 -11.41 -14.01 -25.07
N LEU A 258 -11.35 -12.80 -25.61
CA LEU A 258 -11.69 -11.58 -24.89
C LEU A 258 -13.14 -11.19 -25.18
N TYR A 259 -13.97 -11.14 -24.14
CA TYR A 259 -15.36 -10.67 -24.23
C TYR A 259 -15.53 -9.33 -23.50
N LEU A 260 -16.01 -8.32 -24.23
CA LEU A 260 -16.36 -7.00 -23.69
C LEU A 260 -17.86 -6.77 -23.89
N PRO A 261 -18.66 -6.71 -22.82
CA PRO A 261 -20.10 -6.52 -22.93
C PRO A 261 -20.42 -5.11 -23.44
N LYS A 262 -21.17 -5.02 -24.56
CA LYS A 262 -21.54 -3.74 -25.18
C LYS A 262 -22.84 -3.13 -24.63
N THR A 263 -23.59 -3.90 -23.84
CA THR A 263 -24.98 -3.62 -23.45
C THR A 263 -25.13 -3.19 -21.99
N LEU A 264 -24.03 -2.87 -21.29
CA LEU A 264 -24.12 -2.46 -19.88
C LEU A 264 -24.68 -1.04 -19.78
N GLU A 265 -25.83 -0.91 -19.13
CA GLU A 265 -26.43 0.39 -18.82
C GLU A 265 -25.64 1.10 -17.71
N HIS A 266 -25.66 2.44 -17.72
CA HIS A 266 -25.05 3.23 -16.67
C HIS A 266 -25.91 3.21 -15.40
N CYS A 267 -25.47 2.47 -14.38
CA CYS A 267 -26.12 2.42 -13.07
C CYS A 267 -25.38 3.28 -12.04
N ARG A 268 -26.09 3.70 -10.98
CA ARG A 268 -25.44 4.32 -9.82
C ARG A 268 -24.55 3.28 -9.11
N ARG A 269 -23.34 3.69 -8.74
CA ARG A 269 -22.37 2.82 -8.05
C ARG A 269 -22.96 2.31 -6.73
N GLY A 270 -22.87 1.00 -6.50
CA GLY A 270 -23.35 0.34 -5.29
C GLY A 270 -24.87 0.22 -5.21
N SER A 271 -25.59 0.48 -6.30
CA SER A 271 -27.04 0.33 -6.33
C SER A 271 -27.45 -1.13 -6.50
N ARG A 272 -28.69 -1.46 -6.12
CA ARG A 272 -29.21 -2.82 -6.28
C ARG A 272 -29.37 -3.18 -7.77
N GLU A 273 -29.69 -2.20 -8.61
CA GLU A 273 -29.80 -2.38 -10.05
C GLU A 273 -28.46 -2.81 -10.67
N GLU A 274 -27.35 -2.21 -10.23
CA GLU A 274 -26.00 -2.62 -10.67
C GLU A 274 -25.73 -4.08 -10.29
N ALA A 275 -26.00 -4.47 -9.06
CA ALA A 275 -25.75 -5.84 -8.58
C ALA A 275 -26.56 -6.88 -9.39
N VAL A 276 -27.84 -6.59 -9.69
CA VAL A 276 -28.70 -7.49 -10.48
C VAL A 276 -28.21 -7.60 -11.92
N MET A 277 -27.87 -6.47 -12.54
CA MET A 277 -27.39 -6.43 -13.93
C MET A 277 -26.06 -7.19 -14.10
N VAL A 278 -25.11 -6.99 -13.17
CA VAL A 278 -23.84 -7.71 -13.13
C VAL A 278 -24.05 -9.20 -12.88
N ALA A 279 -24.92 -9.57 -11.93
CA ALA A 279 -25.23 -10.97 -11.63
C ALA A 279 -25.79 -11.70 -12.86
N ASN A 280 -26.72 -11.10 -13.60
CA ASN A 280 -27.31 -11.72 -14.80
C ASN A 280 -26.26 -12.02 -15.89
N HIS A 281 -25.30 -11.10 -16.11
CA HIS A 281 -24.23 -11.32 -17.07
C HIS A 281 -23.26 -12.41 -16.60
N ILE A 282 -22.86 -12.37 -15.32
CA ILE A 282 -22.01 -13.40 -14.72
C ILE A 282 -22.66 -14.77 -14.81
N HIS A 283 -23.96 -14.87 -14.54
CA HIS A 283 -24.73 -16.11 -14.65
C HIS A 283 -24.65 -16.71 -16.06
N SER A 284 -24.90 -15.91 -17.09
CA SER A 284 -24.86 -16.34 -18.49
C SER A 284 -23.46 -16.83 -18.90
N LEU A 285 -22.41 -16.12 -18.47
CA LEU A 285 -21.02 -16.49 -18.77
C LEU A 285 -20.60 -17.77 -18.06
N ILE A 286 -20.92 -17.91 -16.76
CA ILE A 286 -20.63 -19.12 -15.98
C ILE A 286 -21.33 -20.35 -16.59
N CYS A 287 -22.60 -20.20 -16.97
CA CYS A 287 -23.35 -21.31 -17.60
C CYS A 287 -22.75 -21.71 -18.95
N SER A 288 -22.26 -20.74 -19.72
CA SER A 288 -21.63 -20.99 -21.02
C SER A 288 -20.23 -21.63 -20.91
N THR A 289 -19.55 -21.38 -19.80
CA THR A 289 -18.19 -21.91 -19.51
C THR A 289 -18.20 -23.18 -18.65
N TYR A 290 -19.38 -23.64 -18.25
CA TYR A 290 -19.58 -24.82 -17.41
C TYR A 290 -18.84 -24.74 -16.05
N GLY A 291 -18.81 -23.55 -15.44
CA GLY A 291 -18.03 -23.31 -14.22
C GLY A 291 -16.59 -22.92 -14.54
N HIS A 292 -15.62 -23.45 -13.79
CA HIS A 292 -14.18 -23.18 -13.98
C HIS A 292 -13.85 -21.67 -14.05
N THR A 293 -14.61 -20.87 -13.29
CA THR A 293 -14.64 -19.42 -13.45
C THR A 293 -14.11 -18.74 -12.20
N LEU A 294 -13.17 -17.82 -12.38
CA LEU A 294 -12.73 -16.86 -11.38
C LEU A 294 -13.40 -15.51 -11.65
N VAL A 295 -14.16 -15.01 -10.68
CA VAL A 295 -14.82 -13.70 -10.75
C VAL A 295 -14.13 -12.74 -9.79
N LEU A 296 -13.46 -11.73 -10.34
CA LEU A 296 -12.72 -10.73 -9.59
C LEU A 296 -13.51 -9.42 -9.45
N PHE A 297 -13.68 -8.99 -8.20
CA PHE A 297 -14.33 -7.75 -7.83
C PHE A 297 -13.32 -6.75 -7.25
N THR A 298 -13.59 -5.46 -7.47
CA THR A 298 -12.91 -4.35 -6.82
C THR A 298 -13.59 -3.92 -5.51
N SER A 299 -14.79 -4.44 -5.22
CA SER A 299 -15.55 -4.14 -4.00
C SER A 299 -16.15 -5.39 -3.37
N TYR A 300 -15.89 -5.57 -2.08
CA TYR A 300 -16.48 -6.62 -1.27
C TYR A 300 -18.01 -6.49 -1.12
N THR A 301 -18.56 -5.28 -1.10
CA THR A 301 -20.00 -5.07 -0.97
C THR A 301 -20.76 -5.52 -2.22
N LEU A 302 -20.19 -5.25 -3.40
CA LEU A 302 -20.74 -5.69 -4.69
C LEU A 302 -20.61 -7.20 -4.85
N MET A 303 -19.44 -7.76 -4.49
CA MET A 303 -19.19 -9.20 -4.50
C MET A 303 -20.24 -9.94 -3.67
N GLY A 304 -20.43 -9.55 -2.41
CA GLY A 304 -21.40 -10.19 -1.52
C GLY A 304 -22.84 -10.06 -2.05
N SER A 305 -23.21 -8.90 -2.59
CA SER A 305 -24.55 -8.70 -3.18
C SER A 305 -24.80 -9.61 -4.38
N VAL A 306 -23.83 -9.72 -5.29
CA VAL A 306 -23.91 -10.59 -6.47
C VAL A 306 -23.92 -12.07 -6.05
N TYR A 307 -23.08 -12.45 -5.09
CA TYR A 307 -23.02 -13.81 -4.55
C TYR A 307 -24.37 -14.26 -4.01
N GLN A 308 -25.06 -13.41 -3.23
CA GLN A 308 -26.39 -13.74 -2.71
C GLN A 308 -27.43 -13.91 -3.82
N ILE A 309 -27.38 -13.10 -4.88
CA ILE A 309 -28.31 -13.21 -6.02
C ILE A 309 -28.08 -14.53 -6.78
N LEU A 310 -26.83 -14.96 -6.91
CA LEU A 310 -26.46 -16.13 -7.71
C LEU A 310 -26.54 -17.46 -6.97
N ARG A 311 -26.55 -17.45 -5.63
CA ARG A 311 -26.50 -18.65 -4.77
C ARG A 311 -27.49 -19.75 -5.15
N ASP A 312 -28.72 -19.37 -5.51
CA ASP A 312 -29.80 -20.33 -5.82
C ASP A 312 -30.00 -20.56 -7.32
N SER A 313 -29.25 -19.86 -8.19
CA SER A 313 -29.45 -19.89 -9.64
C SER A 313 -28.33 -20.59 -10.41
N LEU A 314 -27.17 -20.81 -9.79
CA LEU A 314 -26.04 -21.48 -10.43
C LEU A 314 -26.03 -23.00 -10.15
N PRO A 315 -25.82 -23.84 -11.18
CA PRO A 315 -25.74 -25.29 -11.01
C PRO A 315 -24.35 -25.79 -10.55
N PHE A 316 -23.43 -24.88 -10.22
CA PHE A 316 -22.02 -25.18 -9.92
C PHE A 316 -21.67 -24.80 -8.47
N PRO A 317 -20.70 -25.48 -7.83
CA PRO A 317 -20.24 -25.09 -6.50
C PRO A 317 -19.68 -23.67 -6.49
N MET A 318 -20.14 -22.85 -5.55
CA MET A 318 -19.65 -21.47 -5.37
C MET A 318 -18.77 -21.37 -4.13
N VAL A 319 -17.66 -20.66 -4.25
CA VAL A 319 -16.74 -20.33 -3.15
C VAL A 319 -16.55 -18.83 -3.10
N GLU A 320 -16.63 -18.24 -1.91
CA GLU A 320 -16.43 -16.81 -1.69
C GLU A 320 -15.16 -16.60 -0.86
N VAL A 321 -14.21 -15.84 -1.39
CA VAL A 321 -12.96 -15.48 -0.70
C VAL A 321 -13.01 -14.03 -0.28
N TRP A 322 -13.06 -13.83 1.03
CA TRP A 322 -12.93 -12.53 1.67
C TRP A 322 -11.44 -12.19 1.90
N ARG A 323 -11.09 -11.62 3.06
CA ARG A 323 -9.70 -11.32 3.41
C ARG A 323 -9.01 -12.58 3.98
N HIS A 324 -7.86 -12.94 3.41
CA HIS A 324 -6.92 -13.93 3.95
C HIS A 324 -7.44 -15.37 4.19
N SER A 325 -8.36 -15.89 3.36
CA SER A 325 -8.79 -17.29 3.47
C SER A 325 -8.04 -18.21 2.49
N GLN A 326 -6.77 -18.50 2.76
CA GLN A 326 -6.01 -19.53 2.02
C GLN A 326 -6.72 -20.89 2.02
N GLU A 327 -7.46 -21.19 3.09
CA GLU A 327 -8.28 -22.40 3.21
C GLU A 327 -9.38 -22.48 2.13
N GLU A 328 -10.05 -21.37 1.82
CA GLU A 328 -11.10 -21.33 0.80
C GLU A 328 -10.52 -21.48 -0.61
N ILE A 329 -9.34 -20.92 -0.86
CA ILE A 329 -8.61 -21.13 -2.12
C ILE A 329 -8.21 -22.62 -2.25
N LEU A 330 -7.74 -23.23 -1.17
CA LEU A 330 -7.40 -24.65 -1.17
C LEU A 330 -8.63 -25.54 -1.39
N ARG A 331 -9.77 -25.18 -0.78
CA ARG A 331 -11.06 -25.82 -0.98
C ARG A 331 -11.56 -25.66 -2.41
N PHE A 332 -11.35 -24.51 -3.04
CA PHE A 332 -11.65 -24.33 -4.46
C PHE A 332 -10.80 -25.25 -5.34
N LYS A 333 -9.50 -25.40 -5.04
CA LYS A 333 -8.59 -26.30 -5.79
C LYS A 333 -8.97 -27.78 -5.74
N THR A 334 -9.77 -28.21 -4.76
CA THR A 334 -10.28 -29.59 -4.70
C THR A 334 -11.60 -29.79 -5.44
N MET A 335 -12.25 -28.71 -5.88
CA MET A 335 -13.51 -28.75 -6.62
C MET A 335 -13.24 -28.71 -8.12
N GLY A 336 -13.90 -29.59 -8.89
CA GLY A 336 -13.69 -29.70 -10.33
C GLY A 336 -14.16 -28.48 -11.12
N ASN A 337 -15.45 -28.16 -11.04
CA ASN A 337 -16.12 -27.15 -11.87
C ASN A 337 -16.66 -25.96 -11.04
N ALA A 338 -15.95 -25.58 -9.98
CA ALA A 338 -16.40 -24.52 -9.08
C ALA A 338 -16.26 -23.11 -9.69
N VAL A 339 -16.96 -22.16 -9.06
CA VAL A 339 -16.85 -20.73 -9.34
C VAL A 339 -16.30 -20.02 -8.11
N LEU A 340 -15.19 -19.31 -8.28
CA LEU A 340 -14.54 -18.55 -7.21
C LEU A 340 -14.93 -17.06 -7.33
N PHE A 341 -15.59 -16.54 -6.31
CA PHE A 341 -15.84 -15.11 -6.14
C PHE A 341 -14.76 -14.54 -5.23
N ALA A 342 -13.96 -13.58 -5.72
CA ALA A 342 -12.86 -13.04 -4.95
C ALA A 342 -12.71 -11.52 -5.13
N ALA A 343 -12.17 -10.88 -4.10
CA ALA A 343 -11.83 -9.46 -4.09
C ALA A 343 -10.52 -9.23 -3.30
N GLY A 344 -9.84 -8.12 -3.57
CA GLY A 344 -8.65 -7.71 -2.83
C GLY A 344 -7.43 -8.61 -3.06
N SER A 345 -7.03 -9.41 -2.06
CA SER A 345 -5.75 -10.14 -2.08
C SER A 345 -5.64 -11.25 -3.14
N CYS A 346 -6.74 -11.65 -3.78
CA CYS A 346 -6.72 -12.69 -4.82
C CYS A 346 -6.33 -12.16 -6.21
N TRP A 347 -6.15 -10.85 -6.37
CA TRP A 347 -5.71 -10.25 -7.63
C TRP A 347 -4.25 -10.63 -7.98
N GLU A 348 -3.45 -11.04 -7.00
CA GLU A 348 -2.03 -11.33 -7.18
C GLU A 348 -1.59 -12.55 -6.35
N GLY A 349 -0.62 -13.31 -6.85
CA GLY A 349 0.07 -14.36 -6.08
C GLY A 349 -0.71 -15.68 -5.90
N VAL A 350 -1.84 -15.87 -6.57
CA VAL A 350 -2.59 -17.15 -6.57
C VAL A 350 -2.46 -17.82 -7.93
N ASP A 351 -1.87 -19.01 -7.95
CA ASP A 351 -1.76 -19.83 -9.15
C ASP A 351 -2.75 -21.01 -9.11
N PHE A 352 -3.38 -21.25 -10.27
CA PHE A 352 -4.37 -22.30 -10.51
C PHE A 352 -3.88 -23.21 -11.65
N PRO A 353 -3.18 -24.31 -11.33
CA PRO A 353 -2.61 -25.17 -12.35
C PRO A 353 -3.67 -25.97 -13.10
N GLY A 354 -3.47 -26.17 -14.40
CA GLY A 354 -4.34 -26.97 -15.26
C GLY A 354 -5.66 -26.29 -15.59
N ASP A 355 -6.73 -27.07 -15.71
CA ASP A 355 -8.03 -26.59 -16.21
C ASP A 355 -8.97 -26.12 -15.09
N MET A 356 -8.45 -25.86 -13.89
CA MET A 356 -9.27 -25.43 -12.74
C MET A 356 -9.94 -24.07 -12.99
N VAL A 357 -9.22 -23.16 -13.64
CA VAL A 357 -9.72 -21.84 -14.03
C VAL A 357 -9.48 -21.66 -15.53
N SER A 358 -10.54 -21.82 -16.32
CA SER A 358 -10.54 -21.60 -17.77
C SER A 358 -11.24 -20.29 -18.17
N SER A 359 -11.95 -19.67 -17.23
CA SER A 359 -12.71 -18.43 -17.42
C SER A 359 -12.35 -17.41 -16.34
N LEU A 360 -12.02 -16.19 -16.76
CA LEU A 360 -11.74 -15.07 -15.87
C LEU A 360 -12.72 -13.93 -16.16
N ILE A 361 -13.50 -13.54 -15.16
CA ILE A 361 -14.42 -12.40 -15.25
C ILE A 361 -13.90 -11.28 -14.35
N ILE A 362 -13.53 -10.16 -14.97
CA ILE A 362 -13.16 -8.93 -14.27
C ILE A 362 -14.37 -7.99 -14.31
N VAL A 363 -15.06 -7.85 -13.18
CA VAL A 363 -16.31 -7.07 -13.10
C VAL A 363 -16.05 -5.57 -13.33
N LYS A 364 -14.94 -5.09 -12.79
CA LYS A 364 -14.43 -3.73 -13.00
C LYS A 364 -12.92 -3.78 -13.04
N LEU A 365 -12.32 -3.00 -13.93
CA LEU A 365 -10.88 -2.84 -13.96
C LEU A 365 -10.42 -2.28 -12.61
N PRO A 366 -9.40 -2.89 -11.97
CA PRO A 366 -8.81 -2.39 -10.75
C PRO A 366 -7.95 -1.19 -11.13
N PHE A 367 -8.57 -0.03 -11.31
CA PHE A 367 -7.79 1.19 -11.29
C PHE A 367 -7.20 1.31 -9.88
N ALA A 368 -5.87 1.36 -9.80
CA ALA A 368 -5.22 1.69 -8.54
C ALA A 368 -5.86 2.97 -8.01
N VAL A 369 -6.11 3.02 -6.70
CA VAL A 369 -6.39 4.30 -6.04
C VAL A 369 -5.23 5.19 -6.46
N PRO A 370 -5.50 6.32 -7.14
CA PRO A 370 -4.43 7.11 -7.69
C PRO A 370 -3.43 7.44 -6.59
N ASP A 371 -2.16 7.17 -6.89
CA ASP A 371 -1.09 7.48 -5.98
C ASP A 371 -1.14 8.99 -5.70
N PRO A 372 -1.16 9.42 -4.42
CA PRO A 372 -1.25 10.83 -4.06
C PRO A 372 -0.20 11.69 -4.75
N ILE A 373 1.01 11.15 -4.95
CA ILE A 373 2.07 11.82 -5.71
C ILE A 373 1.67 11.95 -7.19
N SER A 374 1.16 10.88 -7.80
CA SER A 374 0.67 10.89 -9.17
C SER A 374 -0.52 11.84 -9.36
N GLU A 375 -1.42 12.01 -8.38
CA GLU A 375 -2.51 13.00 -8.44
C GLU A 375 -2.01 14.43 -8.29
N ALA A 376 -1.08 14.67 -7.36
CA ALA A 376 -0.44 15.98 -7.23
C ALA A 376 0.40 16.35 -8.48
N GLU A 377 0.98 15.35 -9.14
CA GLU A 377 1.62 15.52 -10.45
C GLU A 377 0.60 15.79 -11.54
N LYS A 378 -0.55 15.09 -11.57
CA LYS A 378 -1.62 15.41 -12.55
C LYS A 378 -2.10 16.85 -12.44
N GLU A 379 -2.20 17.41 -11.23
CA GLU A 379 -2.55 18.83 -11.02
C GLU A 379 -1.53 19.80 -11.64
N THR A 380 -0.29 19.37 -11.91
CA THR A 380 0.76 20.18 -12.56
C THR A 380 0.75 20.10 -14.10
N TYR A 381 -0.07 19.21 -14.69
CA TYR A 381 -0.21 19.09 -16.15
C TYR A 381 -1.60 19.56 -16.62
N ASP A 382 -1.62 20.34 -17.70
CA ASP A 382 -2.87 20.90 -18.25
C ASP A 382 -3.81 19.83 -18.85
N SER A 383 -3.33 18.62 -19.15
CA SER A 383 -4.15 17.54 -19.72
C SER A 383 -3.68 16.13 -19.29
N LEU A 384 -4.61 15.18 -19.28
CA LEU A 384 -4.31 13.77 -19.00
C LEU A 384 -3.38 13.17 -20.07
N GLU A 385 -3.49 13.65 -21.32
CA GLU A 385 -2.64 13.21 -22.43
C GLU A 385 -1.19 13.68 -22.25
N SER A 386 -0.95 14.90 -21.76
CA SER A 386 0.40 15.38 -21.47
C SER A 386 1.02 14.66 -20.28
N TYR A 387 0.24 14.33 -19.25
CA TYR A 387 0.69 13.49 -18.12
C TYR A 387 1.01 12.03 -18.52
N ILE A 388 0.27 11.44 -19.47
CA ILE A 388 0.55 10.06 -19.93
C ILE A 388 1.80 10.01 -20.83
N GLN A 389 2.14 11.12 -21.49
CA GLN A 389 3.27 11.21 -22.43
C GLN A 389 4.59 11.71 -21.80
N SER A 390 4.54 12.36 -20.64
CA SER A 390 5.70 12.66 -19.77
C SER A 390 6.16 11.40 -19.03
#